data_AF-A0AAU9HD50-F1
#
_entry.id   AF-A0AAU9HD50-F1
#
_cell.length_a   1.000
_cell.length_b   1.000
_cell.length_c   1.000
_cell.angle_alpha   90.00
_cell.angle_beta   90.00
_cell.angle_gamma   90.00
#
_symmetry.space_group_name_H-M   'P 1'
#
loop_
_entity.id
_entity.type
_entity.pdbx_description
1 polymer ?
#
loop_
_entity_poly.entity_id
_entity_poly.type
_entity_poly.pdbx_seq_one_letter_code
_entity_poly.pdbx_strand_id
1 'polypeptide(L)'
;MISFKATLYSTVLLGAATLTAPVMAATFVAADSLPGTQACMAVASNKRLTLLRTMKDLRIDKHVISKKLLCNDLSVGDFVTLYDLNKSARFLNIEASTSTSIRDLAKANKPLVVIMAGSK
;
A
#
# COMPACT_ATOMS: atom_id res chain seq x y z
N MET A 1 -22.37 41.29 -58.34
CA MET A 1 -22.27 41.27 -56.86
C MET A 1 -22.79 39.93 -56.36
N ILE A 2 -21.91 39.04 -55.89
CA ILE A 2 -22.30 37.82 -55.18
C ILE A 2 -21.41 37.78 -53.93
N SER A 3 -22.04 37.87 -52.76
CA SER A 3 -21.35 37.89 -51.46
C SER A 3 -21.51 36.51 -50.83
N PHE A 4 -20.42 35.72 -50.80
CA PHE A 4 -20.39 34.44 -50.09
C PHE A 4 -20.09 34.70 -48.62
N LYS A 5 -21.08 34.52 -47.75
CA LYS A 5 -20.85 34.49 -46.29
C LYS A 5 -20.42 33.07 -45.90
N ALA A 6 -19.13 32.88 -45.67
CA ALA A 6 -18.59 31.67 -45.09
C ALA A 6 -18.83 31.68 -43.57
N THR A 7 -19.74 30.84 -43.09
CA THR A 7 -19.98 30.62 -41.66
C THR A 7 -18.98 29.58 -41.15
N LEU A 8 -17.99 30.02 -40.35
CA LEU A 8 -17.04 29.14 -39.66
C LEU A 8 -17.72 28.53 -38.43
N TYR A 9 -18.04 27.23 -38.49
CA TYR A 9 -18.46 26.46 -37.32
C TYR A 9 -17.21 26.00 -36.56
N SER A 10 -16.87 26.69 -35.47
CA SER A 10 -15.85 26.24 -34.52
C SER A 10 -16.40 25.09 -33.68
N THR A 11 -16.01 23.86 -33.98
CA THR A 11 -16.25 22.70 -33.13
C THR A 11 -15.30 22.74 -31.93
N VAL A 12 -15.84 23.03 -30.75
CA VAL A 12 -15.08 22.90 -29.50
C VAL A 12 -15.03 21.41 -29.14
N LEU A 13 -13.89 20.75 -29.39
CA LEU A 13 -13.62 19.44 -28.82
C LEU A 13 -13.39 19.59 -27.32
N LEU A 14 -14.39 19.22 -26.52
CA LEU A 14 -14.23 18.98 -25.09
C LEU A 14 -13.44 17.68 -24.91
N GLY A 15 -12.12 17.79 -24.88
CA GLY A 15 -11.25 16.69 -24.47
C GLY A 15 -11.53 16.36 -23.00
N ALA A 16 -12.09 15.19 -22.74
CA ALA A 16 -12.26 14.69 -21.39
C ALA A 16 -10.87 14.40 -20.79
N ALA A 17 -10.33 15.35 -20.01
CA ALA A 17 -9.18 15.10 -19.17
C ALA A 17 -9.60 14.14 -18.05
N THR A 18 -9.22 12.88 -18.16
CA THR A 18 -9.35 11.95 -17.03
C THR A 18 -8.39 12.39 -15.94
N LEU A 19 -8.94 12.97 -14.86
CA LEU A 19 -8.20 13.25 -13.64
C LEU A 19 -7.80 11.92 -13.00
N THR A 20 -6.67 11.38 -13.43
CA THR A 20 -6.00 10.30 -12.69
C THR A 20 -5.35 10.95 -11.48
N ALA A 21 -6.09 11.02 -10.36
CA ALA A 21 -5.51 11.47 -9.10
C ALA A 21 -4.29 10.59 -8.78
N PRO A 22 -3.13 11.17 -8.43
CA PRO A 22 -1.96 10.37 -8.08
C PRO A 22 -2.31 9.50 -6.87
N VAL A 23 -2.17 8.18 -7.02
CA VAL A 23 -2.29 7.24 -5.90
C VAL A 23 -1.12 7.53 -4.96
N MET A 24 -1.37 8.31 -3.91
CA MET A 24 -0.35 8.57 -2.90
C MET A 24 -0.12 7.29 -2.08
N ALA A 25 1.14 6.84 -2.02
CA ALA A 25 1.51 5.71 -1.20
C ALA A 25 1.38 6.09 0.29
N ALA A 26 0.85 5.17 1.10
CA ALA A 26 0.80 5.35 2.54
C ALA A 26 2.20 5.54 3.11
N THR A 27 2.34 6.50 4.02
CA THR A 27 3.53 6.71 4.84
C THR A 27 3.34 6.02 6.18
N PHE A 28 4.36 5.34 6.67
CA PHE A 28 4.31 4.57 7.91
C PHE A 28 5.20 5.23 8.96
N VAL A 29 4.70 5.38 10.17
CA VAL A 29 5.40 6.00 11.30
C VAL A 29 5.30 5.07 12.50
N ALA A 30 6.42 4.79 13.17
CA ALA A 30 6.41 3.93 14.35
C ALA A 30 5.66 4.61 15.52
N ALA A 31 4.77 3.88 16.19
CA ALA A 31 4.10 4.32 17.41
C ALA A 31 5.03 4.29 18.63
N ASP A 32 5.97 3.34 18.63
CA ASP A 32 6.92 3.09 19.70
C ASP A 32 8.19 2.40 19.16
N SER A 33 9.14 2.11 20.06
CA SER A 33 10.40 1.42 19.74
C SER A 33 10.38 -0.07 20.05
N LEU A 34 9.23 -0.69 20.29
CA LEU A 34 9.14 -2.11 20.66
C LEU A 34 9.52 -3.02 19.49
N PRO A 35 10.05 -4.24 19.75
CA PRO A 35 10.44 -5.18 18.69
C PRO A 35 9.31 -5.50 17.70
N GLY A 36 8.07 -5.62 18.17
CA GLY A 36 6.90 -5.84 17.30
C GLY A 36 6.71 -4.70 16.30
N THR A 37 6.73 -3.46 16.79
CA THR A 37 6.61 -2.26 15.95
C THR A 37 7.76 -2.15 14.96
N GLN A 38 9.00 -2.42 15.37
CA GLN A 38 10.15 -2.43 14.47
C GLN A 38 10.00 -3.49 13.36
N ALA A 39 9.53 -4.69 13.70
CA ALA A 39 9.24 -5.73 12.71
C ALA A 39 8.14 -5.30 11.74
N CYS A 40 7.06 -4.69 12.23
CA CYS A 40 5.99 -4.15 11.40
C CYS A 40 6.46 -3.02 10.46
N MET A 41 7.31 -2.11 10.94
CA MET A 41 7.95 -1.08 10.12
C MET A 41 8.85 -1.69 9.04
N ALA A 42 9.57 -2.76 9.35
CA ALA A 42 10.39 -3.47 8.38
C ALA A 42 9.54 -4.17 7.30
N VAL A 43 8.38 -4.74 7.68
CA VAL A 43 7.38 -5.25 6.73
C VAL A 43 6.85 -4.11 5.85
N ALA A 44 6.45 -2.99 6.45
CA ALA A 44 5.92 -1.80 5.78
C ALA A 44 6.92 -1.15 4.81
N SER A 45 8.22 -1.28 5.08
CA SER A 45 9.28 -0.79 4.19
C SER A 45 9.26 -1.41 2.79
N ASN A 46 8.63 -2.59 2.64
CA ASN A 46 8.57 -3.36 1.40
C ASN A 46 9.96 -3.64 0.79
N LYS A 47 11.00 -3.70 1.62
CA LYS A 47 12.40 -3.90 1.21
C LYS A 47 12.94 -5.19 1.84
N ARG A 48 13.21 -6.19 0.99
CA ARG A 48 13.72 -7.52 1.41
C ARG A 48 14.93 -7.44 2.35
N LEU A 49 15.90 -6.59 2.03
CA LEU A 49 17.13 -6.45 2.84
C LEU A 49 16.85 -5.83 4.21
N THR A 50 15.95 -4.84 4.28
CA THR A 50 15.54 -4.22 5.55
C THR A 50 14.84 -5.25 6.44
N LEU A 51 13.90 -6.02 5.87
CA LEU A 51 13.19 -7.06 6.60
C LEU A 51 14.13 -8.17 7.08
N LEU A 52 15.05 -8.64 6.22
CA LEU A 52 16.06 -9.63 6.60
C LEU A 52 16.99 -9.15 7.73
N ARG A 53 17.45 -7.89 7.67
CA ARG A 53 18.31 -7.31 8.72
C ARG A 53 17.56 -7.20 10.03
N THR A 54 16.35 -6.63 10.00
CA THR A 54 15.50 -6.48 11.20
C THR A 54 15.22 -7.83 11.86
N MET A 55 14.95 -8.88 11.07
CA MET A 55 14.79 -10.24 11.59
C MET A 55 16.03 -10.75 12.32
N LYS A 56 17.22 -10.51 11.78
CA LYS A 56 18.49 -10.89 12.42
C LYS A 56 18.73 -10.09 13.70
N ASP A 57 18.52 -8.78 13.65
CA ASP A 57 18.78 -7.87 14.76
C ASP A 57 17.84 -8.17 15.94
N LEU A 58 16.57 -8.42 15.66
CA LEU A 58 15.56 -8.78 16.66
C LEU A 58 15.56 -10.27 17.04
N ARG A 59 16.35 -11.09 16.34
CA ARG A 59 16.37 -12.57 16.48
C ARG A 59 14.98 -13.18 16.32
N ILE A 60 14.19 -12.66 15.38
CA ILE A 60 12.84 -13.13 15.05
C ILE A 60 12.90 -13.92 13.75
N ASP A 61 12.34 -15.12 13.74
CA ASP A 61 12.29 -15.96 12.55
C ASP A 61 11.11 -15.57 11.63
N LYS A 62 11.18 -16.10 10.40
CA LYS A 62 10.17 -15.82 9.37
C LYS A 62 8.77 -16.28 9.79
N HIS A 63 8.70 -17.38 10.53
CA HIS A 63 7.45 -17.99 10.98
C HIS A 63 6.73 -17.10 12.01
N VAL A 64 7.46 -16.54 12.99
CA VAL A 64 6.87 -15.60 13.95
C VAL A 64 6.30 -14.37 13.22
N ILE A 65 7.02 -13.81 12.24
CA ILE A 65 6.50 -12.67 11.48
C ILE A 65 5.25 -13.07 10.68
N SER A 66 5.27 -14.20 9.97
CA SER A 66 4.15 -14.54 9.09
C SER A 66 2.92 -15.10 9.80
N LYS A 67 3.05 -15.61 11.04
CA LYS A 67 1.97 -16.32 11.75
C LYS A 67 1.57 -15.74 13.10
N LYS A 68 2.40 -14.90 13.73
CA LYS A 68 2.16 -14.41 15.09
C LYS A 68 2.15 -12.88 15.20
N LEU A 69 2.99 -12.21 14.41
CA LEU A 69 3.04 -10.75 14.41
C LEU A 69 1.71 -10.19 13.90
N LEU A 70 1.17 -9.22 14.64
CA LEU A 70 0.08 -8.35 14.22
C LEU A 70 0.61 -6.94 14.02
N CYS A 71 0.21 -6.29 12.94
CA CYS A 71 0.52 -4.89 12.65
C CYS A 71 -0.79 -4.09 12.60
N ASN A 72 -0.99 -3.20 13.58
CA ASN A 72 -2.26 -2.50 13.79
C ASN A 72 -3.45 -3.48 13.86
N ASP A 73 -3.31 -4.51 14.68
CA ASP A 73 -4.30 -5.58 14.91
C ASP A 73 -4.64 -6.44 13.68
N LEU A 74 -3.91 -6.25 12.56
CA LEU A 74 -4.03 -7.10 11.37
C LEU A 74 -2.93 -8.16 11.36
N SER A 75 -3.28 -9.37 10.90
CA SER A 75 -2.25 -10.35 10.54
C SER A 75 -1.30 -9.73 9.52
N VAL A 76 -0.02 -10.11 9.52
CA VAL A 76 0.92 -9.61 8.50
C VAL A 76 0.42 -9.90 7.08
N GLY A 77 -0.31 -10.99 6.87
CA GLY A 77 -0.91 -11.33 5.57
C GLY A 77 -1.96 -10.33 5.12
N ASP A 78 -2.86 -9.95 6.01
CA ASP A 78 -3.89 -8.94 5.71
C ASP A 78 -3.26 -7.56 5.56
N PHE A 79 -2.28 -7.23 6.39
CA PHE A 79 -1.56 -5.96 6.33
C PHE A 79 -0.82 -5.76 5.00
N VAL A 80 -0.03 -6.75 4.55
CA VAL A 80 0.69 -6.65 3.26
C VAL A 80 -0.25 -6.64 2.07
N THR A 81 -1.41 -7.31 2.18
CA THR A 81 -2.45 -7.30 1.14
C THR A 81 -3.15 -5.94 1.08
N LEU A 82 -3.49 -5.38 2.24
CA LEU A 82 -4.11 -4.07 2.37
C LEU A 82 -3.21 -3.02 1.73
N TYR A 83 -1.93 -2.95 2.09
CA TYR A 83 -1.01 -1.90 1.64
C TYR A 83 -0.20 -2.24 0.38
N ASP A 84 -0.52 -3.33 -0.34
CA ASP A 84 0.17 -3.75 -1.57
C ASP A 84 1.70 -3.97 -1.41
N LEU A 85 2.10 -4.52 -0.26
CA LEU A 85 3.50 -4.72 0.14
C LEU A 85 4.07 -6.03 -0.43
N ASN A 86 4.01 -6.17 -1.75
CA ASN A 86 4.27 -7.42 -2.48
C ASN A 86 5.68 -8.01 -2.25
N LYS A 87 6.71 -7.20 -2.04
CA LYS A 87 8.08 -7.69 -1.81
C LYS A 87 8.20 -8.29 -0.42
N SER A 88 7.57 -7.68 0.59
CA SER A 88 7.48 -8.25 1.93
C SER A 88 6.66 -9.53 1.94
N ALA A 89 5.48 -9.54 1.30
CA ALA A 89 4.65 -10.73 1.16
C ALA A 89 5.42 -11.91 0.54
N ARG A 90 6.09 -11.67 -0.59
CA ARG A 90 6.91 -12.68 -1.28
C ARG A 90 8.06 -13.16 -0.39
N PHE A 91 8.76 -12.26 0.29
CA PHE A 91 9.85 -12.64 1.18
C PHE A 91 9.37 -13.48 2.37
N LEU A 92 8.14 -13.23 2.85
CA LEU A 92 7.52 -13.95 3.96
C LEU A 92 6.76 -15.22 3.54
N ASN A 93 6.73 -15.56 2.24
CA ASN A 93 5.91 -16.65 1.69
C ASN A 93 4.43 -16.53 2.10
N ILE A 94 3.91 -15.32 2.06
CA ILE A 94 2.49 -15.06 2.30
C ILE A 94 1.78 -15.12 0.95
N GLU A 95 0.82 -16.03 0.84
CA GLU A 95 -0.12 -16.04 -0.26
C GLU A 95 -1.09 -14.87 -0.06
N ALA A 96 -1.10 -13.93 -0.99
CA ALA A 96 -2.08 -12.85 -0.96
C ALA A 96 -3.47 -13.46 -1.12
N SER A 97 -4.34 -13.29 -0.12
CA SER A 97 -5.72 -13.75 -0.22
C SER A 97 -6.44 -13.02 -1.36
N THR A 98 -7.18 -13.77 -2.16
CA THR A 98 -7.81 -13.32 -3.42
C THR A 98 -9.19 -12.68 -3.23
N SER A 99 -9.59 -12.29 -2.01
CA SER A 99 -10.88 -11.61 -1.81
C SER A 99 -10.83 -10.18 -2.38
N THR A 100 -11.27 -10.04 -3.63
CA THR A 100 -11.15 -8.80 -4.42
C THR A 100 -12.10 -7.70 -3.94
N SER A 101 -13.34 -8.03 -3.59
CA SER A 101 -14.37 -7.03 -3.28
C SER A 101 -14.09 -6.19 -2.02
N ILE A 102 -13.68 -6.83 -0.91
CA ILE A 102 -13.35 -6.10 0.34
C ILE A 102 -12.04 -5.32 0.19
N ARG A 103 -11.10 -5.86 -0.58
CA ARG A 103 -9.79 -5.23 -0.81
C ARG A 103 -9.92 -3.91 -1.56
N ASP A 104 -10.81 -3.83 -2.54
CA ASP A 104 -10.97 -2.62 -3.36
C ASP A 104 -11.60 -1.46 -2.55
N LEU A 105 -12.56 -1.75 -1.67
CA LEU A 105 -13.11 -0.74 -0.75
C LEU A 105 -12.09 -0.27 0.30
N ALA A 106 -11.31 -1.19 0.87
CA ALA A 106 -10.27 -0.83 1.83
C ALA A 106 -9.13 -0.03 1.18
N LYS A 107 -8.83 -0.28 -0.10
CA LYS A 107 -7.89 0.51 -0.90
C LYS A 107 -8.36 1.93 -1.15
N ALA A 108 -9.65 2.12 -1.40
CA ALA A 108 -10.22 3.44 -1.69
C ALA A 108 -10.13 4.41 -0.50
N ASN A 109 -10.08 3.90 0.73
CA ASN A 109 -10.08 4.70 1.96
C ASN A 109 -8.80 4.54 2.80
N LYS A 110 -7.65 4.30 2.16
CA LYS A 110 -6.37 4.19 2.87
C LYS A 110 -5.95 5.55 3.45
N PRO A 111 -5.59 5.63 4.74
CA PRO A 111 -5.01 6.86 5.27
C PRO A 111 -3.63 7.11 4.64
N LEU A 112 -3.31 8.39 4.42
CA LEU A 112 -2.02 8.82 3.88
C LEU A 112 -0.87 8.56 4.87
N VAL A 113 -1.17 8.60 6.17
CA VAL A 113 -0.24 8.34 7.27
C VAL A 113 -0.81 7.23 8.13
N VAL A 114 -0.02 6.19 8.37
CA VAL A 114 -0.36 5.03 9.20
C VAL A 114 0.59 5.01 10.39
N ILE A 115 0.05 5.18 11.59
CA ILE A 115 0.80 4.97 12.84
C ILE A 115 0.87 3.46 13.09
N MET A 116 2.09 2.93 13.23
CA MET A 116 2.38 1.50 13.28
C MET A 116 2.63 1.05 14.71
N ALA A 117 1.81 0.15 15.21
CA ALA A 117 2.04 -0.59 16.44
C ALA A 117 2.08 -2.10 16.12
N GLY A 118 3.03 -2.81 16.71
CA GLY A 118 3.16 -4.25 16.52
C GLY A 118 3.00 -5.03 17.81
N SER A 119 2.19 -6.09 17.77
CA SER A 119 2.01 -7.06 18.86
C SER A 119 2.33 -8.48 18.39
N LYS A 120 2.74 -9.37 19.29
CA LYS A 120 3.20 -10.74 18.99
C LYS A 120 2.47 -11.76 19.87
#